data_AF-A0A0Q5C024-F1
#
_entry.id   AF-A0A0Q5C024-F1
#
_cell.length_a   1.000
_cell.length_b   1.000
_cell.length_c   1.000
_cell.angle_alpha   90.00
_cell.angle_beta   90.00
_cell.angle_gamma   90.00
#
_symmetry.space_group_name_H-M   'P 1'
#
loop_
_entity.id
_entity.type
_entity.pdbx_description
1 polymer ?
#
loop_
_entity_poly.entity_id
_entity_poly.type
_entity_poly.pdbx_seq_one_letter_code
_entity_poly.pdbx_strand_id
1 'polypeptide(L)'
;MSATDTVSTPPLGALLRRGRLWAVLLALVAVGTLLLTFATGAPSLAPDLDPDSAAPDGARAVAQVLREQGVDVVRADVLEDATAAAGPGTTVLVDDSDAVLDTDQYADLEDAAAAIVLVQPTGDALEALLPGAAFAGAPLDGGDLDADCSLPAAARAESIPSGGQTYRLLDGGATGCFPSGDDAYALVSGTSPGGADVTVVGDAALLRNSTVDEGGRAALALNLLGARDRLVWYRVSLDDLRGEAAVDPADLAPGWVTPAILLLLGVGVAAAVWRGRRFGPLAVEPLPVVVHASETARGRARLYARGGTRLRALDALRIGTLRRLASMLGLSASAGVDEIVTGAADRLGRDPVALRRLLVDDAPADDRALVSASDDLLRLESAVRAALAPTPHPARRQEGPLR
;
A
#
# COMPACT_ATOMS: atom_id res chain seq x y z
N MET A 1 -5.15 33.35 -52.88
CA MET A 1 -5.49 32.06 -52.25
C MET A 1 -4.59 31.90 -51.04
N SER A 2 -5.13 32.18 -49.85
CA SER A 2 -4.38 32.20 -48.60
C SER A 2 -4.24 30.77 -48.07
N ALA A 3 -3.01 30.31 -47.86
CA ALA A 3 -2.72 29.04 -47.21
C ALA A 3 -2.88 29.21 -45.70
N THR A 4 -3.81 28.46 -45.11
CA THR A 4 -4.04 28.39 -43.68
C THR A 4 -2.99 27.48 -43.05
N ASP A 5 -2.02 28.03 -42.34
CA ASP A 5 -1.09 27.26 -41.51
C ASP A 5 -1.84 26.66 -40.32
N THR A 6 -2.07 25.35 -40.34
CA THR A 6 -2.57 24.59 -39.20
C THR A 6 -1.45 24.41 -38.17
N VAL A 7 -1.56 25.11 -37.04
CA VAL A 7 -0.66 24.94 -35.89
C VAL A 7 -1.05 23.65 -35.15
N SER A 8 -0.18 22.65 -35.21
CA SER A 8 -0.32 21.39 -34.48
C SER A 8 -0.02 21.60 -32.99
N THR A 9 -1.04 21.49 -32.14
CA THR A 9 -0.88 21.41 -30.69
C THR A 9 -0.14 20.11 -30.34
N PRO A 10 0.90 20.11 -29.50
CA PRO A 10 1.56 18.87 -29.08
C PRO A 10 0.58 18.01 -28.27
N PRO A 11 0.58 16.68 -28.43
CA PRO A 11 -0.34 15.78 -27.74
C PRO A 11 -0.07 15.74 -26.24
N LEU A 12 -1.13 15.50 -25.47
CA LEU A 12 -1.16 15.35 -23.99
C LEU A 12 -0.02 14.48 -23.42
N GLY A 13 0.54 13.56 -24.20
CA GLY A 13 1.69 12.71 -23.85
C GLY A 13 2.97 13.47 -23.45
N ALA A 14 3.20 14.68 -23.95
CA ALA A 14 4.40 15.46 -23.60
C ALA A 14 4.28 16.16 -22.23
N LEU A 15 3.05 16.44 -21.76
CA LEU A 15 2.78 17.00 -20.44
C LEU A 15 2.94 15.95 -19.33
N LEU A 16 2.74 14.67 -19.64
CA LEU A 16 2.90 13.55 -18.71
C LEU A 16 4.35 13.33 -18.24
N ARG A 17 5.37 13.80 -18.98
CA ARG A 17 6.77 13.78 -18.49
C ARG A 17 7.06 14.81 -17.39
N ARG A 18 6.15 15.75 -17.13
CA ARG A 18 6.12 16.62 -15.93
C ARG A 18 5.45 15.93 -14.73
N GLY A 19 4.88 14.74 -14.91
CA GLY A 19 4.24 13.91 -13.89
C GLY A 19 5.22 13.24 -12.93
N ARG A 20 6.54 13.45 -13.08
CA ARG A 20 7.55 12.88 -12.18
C ARG A 20 7.42 13.41 -10.73
N LEU A 21 7.00 14.66 -10.56
CA LEU A 21 6.69 15.23 -9.24
C LEU A 21 5.41 14.62 -8.64
N TRP A 22 4.37 14.44 -9.45
CA TRP A 22 3.14 13.77 -9.01
C TRP A 22 3.37 12.30 -8.70
N ALA A 23 4.19 11.60 -9.48
CA ALA A 23 4.59 10.22 -9.22
C ALA A 23 5.41 10.09 -7.92
N VAL A 24 6.30 11.05 -7.62
CA VAL A 24 7.04 11.07 -6.34
C VAL A 24 6.09 11.34 -5.18
N LEU A 25 5.14 12.28 -5.31
CA LEU A 25 4.16 12.57 -4.27
C LEU A 25 3.25 11.36 -4.00
N LEU A 26 2.77 10.71 -5.05
CA LEU A 26 1.92 9.51 -4.97
C LEU A 26 2.70 8.33 -4.38
N ALA A 27 3.98 8.18 -4.74
CA ALA A 27 4.86 7.19 -4.13
C ALA A 27 5.11 7.47 -2.64
N LEU A 28 5.26 8.73 -2.24
CA LEU A 28 5.48 9.10 -0.83
C LEU A 28 4.23 8.86 0.01
N VAL A 29 3.04 9.13 -0.53
CA VAL A 29 1.75 8.78 0.10
C VAL A 29 1.59 7.26 0.18
N ALA A 30 1.91 6.52 -0.88
CA ALA A 30 1.84 5.06 -0.90
C ALA A 30 2.82 4.42 0.11
N VAL A 31 4.03 4.95 0.23
CA VAL A 31 5.02 4.49 1.22
C VAL A 31 4.58 4.88 2.63
N GLY A 32 4.05 6.09 2.83
CA GLY A 32 3.52 6.53 4.12
C GLY A 32 2.35 5.67 4.59
N THR A 33 1.41 5.35 3.71
CA THR A 33 0.28 4.43 4.00
C THR A 33 0.78 3.02 4.27
N LEU A 34 1.72 2.49 3.48
CA LEU A 34 2.32 1.18 3.71
C LEU A 34 3.05 1.11 5.07
N LEU A 35 3.86 2.12 5.40
CA LEU A 35 4.54 2.20 6.69
C LEU A 35 3.55 2.31 7.85
N LEU A 36 2.46 3.06 7.68
CA LEU A 36 1.39 3.13 8.68
C LEU A 36 0.78 1.74 8.89
N THR A 37 0.42 1.03 7.81
CA THR A 37 -0.15 -0.33 7.91
C THR A 37 0.80 -1.35 8.53
N PHE A 38 2.11 -1.24 8.32
CA PHE A 38 3.08 -2.10 8.99
C PHE A 38 3.31 -1.71 10.45
N ALA A 39 3.26 -0.41 10.77
CA ALA A 39 3.45 0.08 12.13
C ALA A 39 2.23 -0.16 13.03
N THR A 40 1.01 -0.13 12.47
CA THR A 40 -0.25 -0.38 13.19
C THR A 40 -0.70 -1.84 13.14
N GLY A 41 0.04 -2.70 12.44
CA GLY A 41 -0.46 -4.02 12.04
C GLY A 41 -1.49 -3.91 10.92
N ALA A 42 -1.47 -4.84 9.97
CA ALA A 42 -2.61 -5.01 9.09
C ALA A 42 -3.78 -5.47 9.95
N PRO A 43 -4.98 -4.87 9.87
CA PRO A 43 -6.16 -5.46 10.50
C PRO A 43 -6.26 -6.89 10.00
N SER A 44 -6.19 -7.87 10.90
CA SER A 44 -6.42 -9.26 10.56
C SER A 44 -7.83 -9.33 9.96
N LEU A 45 -7.93 -9.85 8.73
CA LEU A 45 -9.22 -10.01 8.05
C LEU A 45 -10.17 -10.94 8.82
N ALA A 46 -9.63 -11.75 9.73
CA ALA A 46 -10.39 -12.50 10.71
C ALA A 46 -10.28 -11.80 12.08
N PRO A 47 -11.42 -11.46 12.70
CA PRO A 47 -11.40 -10.86 14.02
C PRO A 47 -10.98 -11.90 15.10
N ASP A 48 -10.41 -11.43 16.22
CA ASP A 48 -9.78 -12.27 17.26
C ASP A 48 -10.76 -13.31 17.82
N LEU A 49 -10.26 -14.48 18.18
CA LEU A 49 -11.02 -15.62 18.74
C LEU A 49 -12.18 -16.15 17.87
N ASP A 50 -12.16 -15.91 16.57
CA ASP A 50 -13.15 -16.45 15.64
C ASP A 50 -13.08 -18.00 15.57
N PRO A 51 -14.15 -18.76 15.89
CA PRO A 51 -14.16 -20.22 15.91
C PRO A 51 -14.09 -20.89 14.53
N ASP A 52 -14.21 -20.12 13.44
CA ASP A 52 -14.10 -20.61 12.07
C ASP A 52 -12.82 -20.13 11.38
N SER A 53 -12.06 -19.24 12.03
CA SER A 53 -10.80 -18.71 11.52
C SER A 53 -9.60 -19.59 11.87
N ALA A 54 -8.83 -19.95 10.84
CA ALA A 54 -7.54 -20.62 10.98
C ALA A 54 -6.34 -19.66 11.13
N ALA A 55 -6.59 -18.34 11.27
CA ALA A 55 -5.53 -17.37 11.53
C ALA A 55 -4.87 -17.63 12.90
N PRO A 56 -3.63 -17.16 13.14
CA PRO A 56 -2.96 -17.33 14.43
C PRO A 56 -3.81 -16.91 15.64
N ASP A 57 -4.50 -15.77 15.53
CA ASP A 57 -5.39 -15.23 16.58
C ASP A 57 -6.83 -15.80 16.54
N GLY A 58 -7.17 -16.65 15.56
CA GLY A 58 -8.46 -17.35 15.53
C GLY A 58 -8.54 -18.48 16.57
N ALA A 59 -9.72 -19.09 16.73
CA ALA A 59 -9.96 -20.15 17.70
C ALA A 59 -10.47 -21.48 17.08
N ARG A 60 -10.32 -21.64 15.77
CA ARG A 60 -10.79 -22.83 15.03
C ARG A 60 -10.22 -24.15 15.56
N ALA A 61 -9.00 -24.19 16.08
CA ALA A 61 -8.41 -25.40 16.64
C ALA A 61 -9.24 -25.94 17.81
N VAL A 62 -9.57 -25.09 18.78
CA VAL A 62 -10.41 -25.45 19.94
C VAL A 62 -11.81 -25.82 19.48
N ALA A 63 -12.44 -24.97 18.66
CA ALA A 63 -13.80 -25.21 18.17
C ALA A 63 -13.93 -26.52 17.40
N GLN A 64 -12.94 -26.87 16.57
CA GLN A 64 -12.93 -28.11 15.80
C GLN A 64 -12.81 -29.33 16.71
N VAL A 65 -11.92 -29.31 17.71
CA VAL A 65 -11.78 -30.43 18.66
C VAL A 65 -13.06 -30.61 19.48
N LEU A 66 -13.69 -29.51 19.95
CA LEU A 66 -14.97 -29.58 20.64
C LEU A 66 -16.06 -30.23 19.77
N ARG A 67 -16.18 -29.83 18.50
CA ARG A 67 -17.10 -30.44 17.54
C ARG A 67 -16.83 -31.93 17.33
N GLU A 68 -15.56 -32.33 17.24
CA GLU A 68 -15.15 -33.74 17.12
C GLU A 68 -15.46 -34.57 18.37
N GLN A 69 -15.47 -33.93 19.56
CA GLN A 69 -15.89 -34.54 20.82
C GLN A 69 -17.41 -34.51 21.04
N GLY A 70 -18.19 -34.04 20.06
CA GLY A 70 -19.65 -34.07 20.07
C GLY A 70 -20.33 -32.83 20.62
N VAL A 71 -19.59 -31.74 20.89
CA VAL A 71 -20.17 -30.46 21.31
C VAL A 71 -20.70 -29.69 20.09
N ASP A 72 -21.95 -29.27 20.12
CA ASP A 72 -22.55 -28.39 19.11
C ASP A 72 -22.09 -26.94 19.35
N VAL A 73 -21.10 -26.50 18.56
CA VAL A 73 -20.51 -25.15 18.65
C VAL A 73 -21.22 -24.21 17.68
N VAL A 74 -21.99 -23.27 18.23
CA VAL A 74 -22.76 -22.26 17.49
C VAL A 74 -22.07 -20.90 17.63
N ARG A 75 -21.77 -20.25 16.51
CA ARG A 75 -21.24 -18.88 16.49
C ARG A 75 -22.38 -17.88 16.64
N ALA A 76 -22.18 -16.85 17.46
CA ALA A 76 -23.03 -15.66 17.53
C ALA A 76 -22.14 -14.40 17.54
N ASP A 77 -22.54 -13.38 16.78
CA ASP A 77 -21.83 -12.08 16.69
C ASP A 77 -22.68 -10.91 17.21
N VAL A 78 -23.90 -11.20 17.69
CA VAL A 78 -24.82 -10.25 18.33
C VAL A 78 -25.57 -10.93 19.49
N LEU A 79 -25.96 -10.15 20.48
CA LEU A 79 -26.60 -10.57 21.72
C LEU A 79 -27.91 -11.31 21.48
N GLU A 80 -28.70 -10.86 20.51
CA GLU A 80 -29.98 -11.50 20.14
C GLU A 80 -29.76 -12.94 19.66
N ASP A 81 -28.77 -13.15 18.79
CA ASP A 81 -28.44 -14.48 18.28
C ASP A 81 -27.86 -15.37 19.40
N ALA A 82 -27.04 -14.80 20.28
CA ALA A 82 -26.45 -15.52 21.40
C ALA A 82 -27.53 -16.02 22.39
N THR A 83 -28.45 -15.13 22.78
CA THR A 83 -29.55 -15.47 23.70
C THR A 83 -30.58 -16.41 23.05
N ALA A 84 -30.85 -16.26 21.74
CA ALA A 84 -31.73 -17.17 21.00
C ALA A 84 -31.14 -18.57 20.79
N ALA A 85 -29.81 -18.67 20.63
CA ALA A 85 -29.09 -19.94 20.50
C ALA A 85 -28.81 -20.61 21.85
N ALA A 86 -28.86 -19.85 22.93
CA ALA A 86 -28.75 -20.32 24.30
C ALA A 86 -30.03 -21.06 24.75
N GLY A 87 -29.90 -21.81 25.84
CA GLY A 87 -31.00 -22.58 26.40
C GLY A 87 -30.60 -23.31 27.68
N PRO A 88 -31.56 -23.93 28.38
CA PRO A 88 -31.30 -24.64 29.63
C PRO A 88 -30.34 -25.80 29.39
N GLY A 89 -29.10 -25.67 29.90
CA GLY A 89 -28.03 -26.64 29.69
C GLY A 89 -26.98 -26.24 28.64
N THR A 90 -26.98 -24.99 28.18
CA THR A 90 -25.98 -24.46 27.24
C THR A 90 -24.88 -23.71 27.98
N THR A 91 -23.63 -23.84 27.52
CA THR A 91 -22.54 -22.93 27.92
C THR A 91 -22.47 -21.79 26.92
N VAL A 92 -22.41 -20.54 27.40
CA VAL A 92 -22.14 -19.36 26.56
C VAL A 92 -20.74 -18.87 26.87
N LEU A 93 -19.84 -18.90 25.88
CA LEU A 93 -18.58 -18.17 25.95
C LEU A 93 -18.82 -16.74 25.47
N VAL A 94 -18.36 -15.75 26.24
CA VAL A 94 -18.48 -14.33 25.92
C VAL A 94 -17.10 -13.72 25.79
N ASP A 95 -16.82 -13.21 24.60
CA ASP A 95 -15.64 -12.40 24.29
C ASP A 95 -16.09 -10.94 24.09
N ASP A 96 -15.96 -10.13 25.15
CA ASP A 96 -16.28 -8.69 25.18
C ASP A 96 -15.04 -7.86 25.53
N SER A 97 -13.97 -8.04 24.75
CA SER A 97 -12.69 -7.34 24.98
C SER A 97 -12.80 -5.82 24.87
N ASP A 98 -13.79 -5.31 24.14
CA ASP A 98 -14.04 -3.89 23.89
C ASP A 98 -15.02 -3.26 24.91
N ALA A 99 -15.51 -4.03 25.89
CA ALA A 99 -16.46 -3.58 26.91
C ALA A 99 -17.70 -2.90 26.33
N VAL A 100 -18.33 -3.57 25.37
CA VAL A 100 -19.49 -3.07 24.64
C VAL A 100 -20.79 -3.32 25.39
N LEU A 101 -20.88 -4.44 26.14
CA LEU A 101 -22.11 -4.78 26.86
C LEU A 101 -22.22 -4.05 28.20
N ASP A 102 -23.42 -3.57 28.50
CA ASP A 102 -23.77 -3.05 29.82
C ASP A 102 -24.23 -4.16 30.81
N THR A 103 -24.40 -3.79 32.08
CA THR A 103 -24.84 -4.71 33.15
C THR A 103 -26.17 -5.39 32.85
N ASP A 104 -27.11 -4.70 32.20
CA ASP A 104 -28.43 -5.25 31.87
C ASP A 104 -28.31 -6.29 30.72
N GLN A 105 -27.44 -6.05 29.74
CA GLN A 105 -27.12 -7.01 28.67
C GLN A 105 -26.48 -8.29 29.21
N TYR A 106 -25.63 -8.18 30.22
CA TYR A 106 -25.07 -9.34 30.90
C TYR A 106 -26.13 -10.13 31.70
N ALA A 107 -27.10 -9.45 32.31
CA ALA A 107 -28.23 -10.09 32.96
C ALA A 107 -29.14 -10.83 31.95
N ASP A 108 -29.35 -10.27 30.75
CA ASP A 108 -30.09 -10.95 29.67
C ASP A 108 -29.40 -12.29 29.27
N LEU A 109 -28.06 -12.33 29.25
CA LEU A 109 -27.29 -13.56 29.00
C LEU A 109 -27.41 -14.57 30.13
N GLU A 110 -27.39 -14.08 31.37
CA GLU A 110 -27.56 -14.89 32.58
C GLU A 110 -28.87 -15.65 32.58
N ASP A 111 -29.97 -14.99 32.23
CA ASP A 111 -31.30 -15.59 32.18
C ASP A 111 -31.43 -16.68 31.08
N ALA A 112 -30.62 -16.59 30.02
CA ALA A 112 -30.67 -17.50 28.88
C ALA A 112 -29.73 -18.71 29.00
N ALA A 113 -28.65 -18.59 29.77
CA ALA A 113 -27.56 -19.57 29.83
C ALA A 113 -27.52 -20.38 31.14
N ALA A 114 -27.10 -21.64 31.07
CA ALA A 114 -26.85 -22.42 32.30
C ALA A 114 -25.44 -22.21 32.86
N ALA A 115 -24.49 -21.86 31.99
CA ALA A 115 -23.14 -21.49 32.37
C ALA A 115 -22.58 -20.44 31.42
N ILE A 116 -21.76 -19.55 31.95
CA ILE A 116 -21.12 -18.47 31.21
C ILE A 116 -19.61 -18.54 31.43
N VAL A 117 -18.85 -18.51 30.35
CA VAL A 117 -17.40 -18.40 30.37
C VAL A 117 -17.01 -17.02 29.83
N LEU A 118 -16.53 -16.15 30.70
CA LEU A 118 -16.11 -14.80 30.35
C LEU A 118 -14.61 -14.80 30.01
N VAL A 119 -14.27 -14.33 28.82
CA VAL A 119 -12.87 -14.20 28.37
C VAL A 119 -12.41 -12.77 28.61
N GLN A 120 -11.41 -12.62 29.49
CA GLN A 120 -10.82 -11.33 29.88
C GLN A 120 -11.85 -10.22 30.18
N PRO A 121 -12.90 -10.48 30.98
CA PRO A 121 -13.96 -9.52 31.22
C PRO A 121 -13.46 -8.24 31.89
N THR A 122 -14.23 -7.16 31.66
CA THR A 122 -14.07 -5.85 32.30
C THR A 122 -15.01 -5.70 33.50
N GLY A 123 -15.11 -4.48 34.05
CA GLY A 123 -15.85 -4.20 35.28
C GLY A 123 -17.35 -4.53 35.21
N ASP A 124 -18.03 -4.13 34.13
CA ASP A 124 -19.50 -4.28 34.03
C ASP A 124 -19.93 -5.75 33.99
N ALA A 125 -19.14 -6.60 33.31
CA ALA A 125 -19.33 -8.04 33.28
C ALA A 125 -19.18 -8.68 34.67
N LEU A 126 -18.16 -8.26 35.43
CA LEU A 126 -17.94 -8.74 36.80
C LEU A 126 -19.04 -8.25 37.73
N GLU A 127 -19.46 -6.99 37.63
CA GLU A 127 -20.53 -6.44 38.47
C GLU A 127 -21.87 -7.17 38.25
N ALA A 128 -22.19 -7.50 37.00
CA ALA A 128 -23.40 -8.24 36.65
C ALA A 128 -23.33 -9.71 37.08
N LEU A 129 -22.28 -10.43 36.68
CA LEU A 129 -22.26 -11.90 36.70
C LEU A 129 -21.46 -12.49 37.86
N LEU A 130 -20.50 -11.74 38.42
CA LEU A 130 -19.64 -12.24 39.49
C LEU A 130 -19.18 -11.11 40.45
N PRO A 131 -20.10 -10.44 41.17
CA PRO A 131 -19.81 -9.24 41.96
C PRO A 131 -18.84 -9.49 43.13
N GLY A 132 -18.60 -10.76 43.48
CA GLY A 132 -17.58 -11.18 44.44
C GLY A 132 -16.15 -11.21 43.88
N ALA A 133 -15.93 -10.80 42.63
CA ALA A 133 -14.62 -10.75 41.99
C ALA A 133 -14.28 -9.34 41.47
N ALA A 134 -13.01 -8.96 41.52
CA ALA A 134 -12.51 -7.70 41.00
C ALA A 134 -11.22 -7.88 40.19
N PHE A 135 -11.02 -7.02 39.20
CA PHE A 135 -9.78 -7.00 38.43
C PHE A 135 -8.57 -6.73 39.34
N ALA A 136 -7.51 -7.55 39.18
CA ALA A 136 -6.30 -7.51 40.00
C ALA A 136 -5.02 -7.17 39.21
N GLY A 137 -5.13 -6.85 37.91
CA GLY A 137 -3.99 -6.50 37.07
C GLY A 137 -3.42 -7.69 36.30
N ALA A 138 -2.17 -7.57 35.87
CA ALA A 138 -1.44 -8.65 35.22
C ALA A 138 -0.75 -9.56 36.25
N PRO A 139 -0.46 -10.83 35.92
CA PRO A 139 0.35 -11.73 36.76
C PRO A 139 1.67 -11.07 37.20
N LEU A 140 2.02 -11.19 38.48
CA LEU A 140 3.25 -10.61 39.04
C LEU A 140 4.49 -11.43 38.66
N ASP A 141 4.33 -12.74 38.67
CA ASP A 141 5.38 -13.70 38.34
C ASP A 141 5.20 -14.22 36.91
N GLY A 142 6.31 -14.33 36.19
CA GLY A 142 6.36 -15.01 34.90
C GLY A 142 6.61 -16.51 35.06
N GLY A 143 6.24 -17.30 34.06
CA GLY A 143 6.46 -18.76 34.06
C GLY A 143 5.15 -19.51 33.93
N ASP A 144 5.03 -20.65 34.60
CA ASP A 144 3.78 -21.42 34.64
C ASP A 144 3.10 -21.22 36.01
N LEU A 145 1.77 -21.10 35.98
CA LEU A 145 0.90 -21.03 37.15
C LEU A 145 0.31 -22.42 37.38
N ASP A 146 0.54 -23.00 38.55
CA ASP A 146 0.00 -24.31 38.91
C ASP A 146 -1.48 -24.22 39.35
N ALA A 147 -2.26 -25.26 39.07
CA ALA A 147 -3.64 -25.37 39.54
C ALA A 147 -3.68 -25.63 41.04
N ASP A 148 -4.19 -24.66 41.81
CA ASP A 148 -4.39 -24.76 43.27
C ASP A 148 -5.89 -24.60 43.63
N CYS A 149 -6.73 -25.46 43.06
CA CYS A 149 -8.18 -25.43 43.30
C CYS A 149 -8.84 -26.78 42.98
N SER A 150 -10.12 -26.93 43.37
CA SER A 150 -10.91 -28.15 43.14
C SER A 150 -11.65 -28.20 41.80
N LEU A 151 -11.48 -27.18 40.94
CA LEU A 151 -12.15 -27.13 39.64
C LEU A 151 -11.60 -28.24 38.72
N PRO A 152 -12.44 -29.18 38.23
CA PRO A 152 -11.96 -30.30 37.42
C PRO A 152 -11.20 -29.86 36.17
N ALA A 153 -11.65 -28.79 35.51
CA ALA A 153 -10.98 -28.26 34.31
C ALA A 153 -9.56 -27.75 34.61
N ALA A 154 -9.36 -27.08 35.76
CA ALA A 154 -8.04 -26.62 36.19
C ALA A 154 -7.14 -27.80 36.60
N ALA A 155 -7.67 -28.76 37.35
CA ALA A 155 -6.92 -29.96 37.75
C ALA A 155 -6.45 -30.80 36.54
N ARG A 156 -7.23 -30.83 35.44
CA ARG A 156 -6.84 -31.49 34.19
C ARG A 156 -5.77 -30.73 33.41
N ALA A 157 -5.71 -29.41 33.56
CA ALA A 157 -4.70 -28.58 32.94
C ALA A 157 -3.35 -28.66 33.65
N GLU A 158 -3.35 -29.00 34.95
CA GLU A 158 -2.20 -29.04 35.86
C GLU A 158 -1.54 -27.67 36.05
N SER A 159 -1.03 -27.05 34.98
CA SER A 159 -0.47 -25.71 34.99
C SER A 159 -0.73 -24.99 33.66
N ILE A 160 -0.71 -23.65 33.68
CA ILE A 160 -0.84 -22.82 32.46
C ILE A 160 0.25 -21.75 32.44
N PRO A 161 0.75 -21.33 31.26
CA PRO A 161 1.65 -20.19 31.18
C PRO A 161 1.00 -18.93 31.75
N SER A 162 1.76 -18.15 32.51
CA SER A 162 1.36 -16.84 33.04
C SER A 162 1.05 -15.90 31.87
N GLY A 163 -0.13 -15.30 31.84
CA GLY A 163 -0.53 -14.40 30.78
C GLY A 163 -1.82 -13.65 31.10
N GLY A 164 -2.09 -12.61 30.33
CA GLY A 164 -3.35 -11.87 30.38
C GLY A 164 -3.59 -11.09 31.68
N GLN A 165 -4.77 -11.30 32.23
CA GLN A 165 -5.38 -10.59 33.36
C GLN A 165 -5.55 -11.54 34.54
N THR A 166 -5.63 -11.00 35.74
CA THR A 166 -5.89 -11.73 36.97
C THR A 166 -7.01 -11.06 37.74
N TYR A 167 -7.68 -11.83 38.58
CA TYR A 167 -8.83 -11.38 39.35
C TYR A 167 -8.66 -11.77 40.81
N ARG A 168 -9.12 -10.91 41.72
CA ARG A 168 -9.11 -11.12 43.16
C ARG A 168 -10.52 -11.40 43.64
N LEU A 169 -10.63 -12.33 44.58
CA LEU A 169 -11.87 -12.62 45.28
C LEU A 169 -12.11 -11.61 46.41
N LEU A 170 -13.29 -11.00 46.43
CA LEU A 170 -13.72 -10.05 47.46
C LEU A 170 -14.49 -10.75 48.59
N ASP A 171 -15.12 -11.88 48.29
CA ASP A 171 -15.85 -12.71 49.23
C ASP A 171 -15.59 -14.21 49.02
N GLY A 172 -16.16 -15.06 49.87
CA GLY A 172 -15.95 -16.51 49.84
C GLY A 172 -16.90 -17.27 48.90
N GLY A 173 -17.63 -16.59 48.02
CA GLY A 173 -18.63 -17.20 47.14
C GLY A 173 -18.06 -17.82 45.86
N ALA A 174 -16.83 -17.45 45.50
CA ALA A 174 -16.16 -17.93 44.31
C ALA A 174 -14.80 -18.59 44.64
N THR A 175 -14.32 -19.41 43.72
CA THR A 175 -13.06 -20.17 43.82
C THR A 175 -12.07 -19.62 42.80
N GLY A 176 -10.89 -19.26 43.27
CA GLY A 176 -9.77 -18.85 42.43
C GLY A 176 -8.89 -20.06 42.09
N CYS A 177 -8.37 -20.09 40.86
CA CYS A 177 -7.44 -21.11 40.37
C CYS A 177 -6.26 -20.41 39.67
N PHE A 178 -5.11 -21.09 39.60
CA PHE A 178 -3.88 -20.55 39.02
C PHE A 178 -3.44 -19.24 39.70
N PRO A 179 -3.02 -19.30 40.97
CA PRO A 179 -2.63 -18.12 41.74
C PRO A 179 -1.37 -17.46 41.13
N SER A 180 -1.39 -16.13 40.99
CA SER A 180 -0.31 -15.34 40.40
C SER A 180 0.34 -14.35 41.38
N GLY A 181 0.17 -14.59 42.69
CA GLY A 181 0.61 -13.70 43.77
C GLY A 181 -0.47 -12.69 44.22
N ASP A 182 -0.30 -12.11 45.41
CA ASP A 182 -1.17 -11.08 46.01
C ASP A 182 -2.69 -11.39 45.98
N ASP A 183 -3.05 -12.66 46.24
CA ASP A 183 -4.45 -13.14 46.22
C ASP A 183 -5.15 -12.87 44.87
N ALA A 184 -4.38 -12.91 43.77
CA ALA A 184 -4.86 -12.80 42.41
C ALA A 184 -4.76 -14.15 41.69
N TYR A 185 -5.76 -14.44 40.86
CA TYR A 185 -5.97 -15.72 40.19
C TYR A 185 -6.20 -15.50 38.70
N ALA A 186 -5.60 -16.33 37.84
CA ALA A 186 -5.81 -16.25 36.39
C ALA A 186 -7.16 -16.83 35.94
N LEU A 187 -7.83 -17.60 36.81
CA LEU A 187 -9.18 -18.09 36.61
C LEU A 187 -9.97 -17.96 37.90
N VAL A 188 -11.21 -17.51 37.80
CA VAL A 188 -12.15 -17.45 38.93
C VAL A 188 -13.47 -18.09 38.52
N SER A 189 -14.04 -18.93 39.37
CA SER A 189 -15.31 -19.60 39.10
C SER A 189 -16.26 -19.45 40.29
N GLY A 190 -17.54 -19.16 40.03
CA GLY A 190 -18.56 -19.02 41.05
C GLY A 190 -19.96 -19.11 40.47
N THR A 191 -20.95 -18.70 41.25
CA THR A 191 -22.34 -18.67 40.84
C THR A 191 -22.81 -17.23 40.77
N SER A 192 -23.47 -16.87 39.69
CA SER A 192 -24.02 -15.52 39.49
C SER A 192 -25.27 -15.27 40.35
N PRO A 193 -25.72 -14.01 40.51
CA PRO A 193 -26.89 -13.67 41.32
C PRO A 193 -28.20 -14.40 40.91
N GLY A 194 -28.40 -14.62 39.62
CA GLY A 194 -29.47 -15.39 38.98
C GLY A 194 -29.25 -16.90 38.90
N GLY A 195 -28.09 -17.40 39.34
CA GLY A 195 -27.85 -18.83 39.58
C GLY A 195 -27.14 -19.59 38.46
N ALA A 196 -26.59 -18.91 37.45
CA ALA A 196 -25.77 -19.53 36.42
C ALA A 196 -24.35 -19.82 36.93
N ASP A 197 -23.71 -20.87 36.42
CA ASP A 197 -22.28 -21.13 36.69
C ASP A 197 -21.43 -20.16 35.89
N VAL A 198 -20.68 -19.28 36.54
CA VAL A 198 -19.82 -18.29 35.87
C VAL A 198 -18.35 -18.64 36.07
N THR A 199 -17.61 -18.69 34.97
CA THR A 199 -16.15 -18.85 34.99
C THR A 199 -15.50 -17.71 34.24
N VAL A 200 -14.68 -16.95 34.93
CA VAL A 200 -13.87 -15.87 34.40
C VAL A 200 -12.49 -16.42 34.08
N VAL A 201 -12.02 -16.20 32.86
CA VAL A 201 -10.67 -16.57 32.46
C VAL A 201 -9.88 -15.37 31.97
N GLY A 202 -8.71 -15.17 32.57
CA GLY A 202 -7.92 -13.98 32.36
C GLY A 202 -6.99 -14.01 31.14
N ASP A 203 -6.83 -15.12 30.43
CA ASP A 203 -5.91 -15.22 29.29
C ASP A 203 -6.61 -15.70 28.00
N ALA A 204 -6.92 -14.80 27.07
CA ALA A 204 -7.48 -15.15 25.77
C ALA A 204 -6.57 -16.09 24.95
N ALA A 205 -5.26 -16.13 25.24
CA ALA A 205 -4.32 -17.00 24.55
C ALA A 205 -4.62 -18.50 24.75
N LEU A 206 -5.46 -18.87 25.73
CA LEU A 206 -5.92 -20.26 25.89
C LEU A 206 -6.81 -20.75 24.75
N LEU A 207 -7.40 -19.82 23.97
CA LEU A 207 -8.32 -20.12 22.87
C LEU A 207 -7.67 -19.94 21.49
N ARG A 208 -6.57 -19.20 21.41
CA ARG A 208 -5.91 -18.85 20.13
C ARG A 208 -5.19 -20.04 19.51
N ASN A 209 -5.31 -20.18 18.19
CA ASN A 209 -4.68 -21.23 17.40
C ASN A 209 -3.15 -21.27 17.57
N SER A 210 -2.50 -20.12 17.76
CA SER A 210 -1.04 -20.03 17.87
C SER A 210 -0.47 -20.48 19.21
N THR A 211 -1.28 -20.55 20.26
CA THR A 211 -0.81 -20.72 21.66
C THR A 211 -1.58 -21.79 22.43
N VAL A 212 -2.65 -22.35 21.86
CA VAL A 212 -3.51 -23.35 22.51
C VAL A 212 -2.74 -24.62 22.91
N ASP A 213 -1.68 -24.98 22.19
CA ASP A 213 -0.84 -26.16 22.45
C ASP A 213 0.28 -25.92 23.48
N GLU A 214 0.38 -24.71 24.04
CA GLU A 214 1.35 -24.35 25.07
C GLU A 214 0.84 -24.68 26.48
N GLY A 215 1.58 -25.52 27.21
CA GLY A 215 1.24 -25.90 28.59
C GLY A 215 -0.14 -26.58 28.70
N GLY A 216 -0.87 -26.31 29.78
CA GLY A 216 -2.22 -26.84 30.02
C GLY A 216 -3.36 -26.09 29.34
N ARG A 217 -3.09 -25.14 28.42
CA ARG A 217 -4.12 -24.27 27.80
C ARG A 217 -5.22 -25.06 27.09
N ALA A 218 -4.85 -25.99 26.21
CA ALA A 218 -5.83 -26.85 25.52
C ALA A 218 -6.67 -27.67 26.50
N ALA A 219 -6.04 -28.26 27.52
CA ALA A 219 -6.75 -29.05 28.53
C ALA A 219 -7.75 -28.18 29.30
N LEU A 220 -7.36 -26.97 29.70
CA LEU A 220 -8.25 -26.03 30.37
C LEU A 220 -9.43 -25.64 29.45
N ALA A 221 -9.13 -25.15 28.24
CA ALA A 221 -10.12 -24.69 27.27
C ALA A 221 -11.16 -25.77 26.94
N LEU A 222 -10.70 -26.98 26.62
CA LEU A 222 -11.58 -28.08 26.23
C LEU A 222 -12.45 -28.58 27.39
N ASN A 223 -11.93 -28.59 28.63
CA ASN A 223 -12.73 -29.03 29.78
C ASN A 223 -13.73 -27.94 30.25
N LEU A 224 -13.41 -26.65 30.09
CA LEU A 224 -14.34 -25.57 30.38
C LEU A 224 -15.48 -25.52 29.36
N LEU A 225 -15.13 -25.54 28.07
CA LEU A 225 -16.07 -25.33 26.98
C LEU A 225 -16.81 -26.60 26.56
N GLY A 226 -16.25 -27.77 26.84
CA GLY A 226 -16.85 -29.08 26.55
C GLY A 226 -17.62 -29.70 27.71
N ALA A 227 -17.90 -28.95 28.79
CA ALA A 227 -18.63 -29.47 29.93
C ALA A 227 -20.12 -29.78 29.64
N ARG A 228 -20.66 -29.21 28.55
CA ARG A 228 -22.05 -29.34 28.11
C ARG A 228 -22.10 -29.63 26.60
N ASP A 229 -23.18 -30.24 26.14
CA ASP A 229 -23.32 -30.69 24.74
C ASP A 229 -23.47 -29.55 23.73
N ARG A 230 -23.80 -28.32 24.18
CA ARG A 230 -23.98 -27.14 23.33
C ARG A 230 -23.16 -25.97 23.87
N LEU A 231 -22.40 -25.35 22.98
CA LEU A 231 -21.59 -24.15 23.23
C LEU A 231 -22.01 -23.04 22.28
N VAL A 232 -22.44 -21.91 22.83
CA VAL A 232 -22.59 -20.68 22.07
C VAL A 232 -21.30 -19.89 22.21
N TRP A 233 -20.61 -19.68 21.10
CA TRP A 233 -19.40 -18.87 21.00
C TRP A 233 -19.82 -17.47 20.62
N TYR A 234 -20.09 -16.64 21.63
CA TYR A 234 -20.58 -15.28 21.45
C TYR A 234 -19.42 -14.28 21.50
N ARG A 235 -19.24 -13.56 20.39
CA ARG A 235 -18.26 -12.49 20.25
C ARG A 235 -19.01 -11.19 20.14
N VAL A 236 -18.79 -10.31 21.10
CA VAL A 236 -19.49 -9.04 21.14
C VAL A 236 -18.98 -8.15 20.02
N SER A 237 -19.90 -7.49 19.32
CA SER A 237 -19.56 -6.56 18.26
C SER A 237 -20.17 -5.19 18.51
N LEU A 238 -19.74 -4.18 17.76
CA LEU A 238 -20.29 -2.82 17.87
C LEU A 238 -21.80 -2.75 17.56
N ASP A 239 -22.36 -3.79 16.95
CA ASP A 239 -23.81 -3.89 16.70
C ASP A 239 -24.61 -4.12 18.00
N ASP A 240 -23.94 -4.54 19.09
CA ASP A 240 -24.53 -4.75 20.41
C ASP A 240 -24.58 -3.48 21.28
N LEU A 241 -23.98 -2.37 20.83
CA LEU A 241 -23.99 -1.11 21.57
C LEU A 241 -25.43 -0.60 21.73
N ARG A 242 -25.92 -0.58 22.98
CA ARG A 242 -27.20 0.05 23.34
C ARG A 242 -26.99 1.56 23.55
N GLY A 243 -27.50 2.36 22.61
CA GLY A 243 -27.51 3.82 22.71
C GLY A 243 -26.92 4.49 21.47
N GLU A 244 -27.51 5.62 21.07
CA GLU A 244 -27.08 6.41 19.92
C GLU A 244 -25.60 6.81 20.02
N ALA A 245 -24.73 6.06 19.38
CA ALA A 245 -23.86 6.61 18.35
C ALA A 245 -23.22 5.48 17.54
N ALA A 246 -23.86 5.14 16.42
CA ALA A 246 -23.07 5.01 15.21
C ALA A 246 -22.42 6.39 14.99
N VAL A 247 -21.29 6.66 15.68
CA VAL A 247 -20.57 7.92 15.51
C VAL A 247 -20.13 7.88 14.06
N ASP A 248 -20.74 8.73 13.23
CA ASP A 248 -20.26 8.88 11.86
C ASP A 248 -18.78 9.28 11.99
N PRO A 249 -17.83 8.63 11.31
CA PRO A 249 -16.42 9.02 11.37
C PRO A 249 -16.21 10.52 11.08
N ALA A 250 -17.18 11.19 10.45
CA ALA A 250 -17.26 12.65 10.34
C ALA A 250 -17.38 13.41 11.69
N ASP A 251 -18.04 12.84 12.69
CA ASP A 251 -18.22 13.41 14.04
C ASP A 251 -17.00 13.17 14.94
N LEU A 252 -16.21 12.13 14.65
CA LEU A 252 -14.90 11.89 15.29
C LEU A 252 -13.80 12.81 14.73
N ALA A 253 -14.01 13.36 13.53
CA ALA A 253 -13.08 14.31 12.94
C ALA A 253 -13.24 15.68 13.62
N PRO A 254 -12.15 16.28 14.17
CA PRO A 254 -12.21 17.65 14.66
C PRO A 254 -12.80 18.59 13.60
N GLY A 255 -13.69 19.51 13.97
CA GLY A 255 -14.42 20.37 13.01
C GLY A 255 -13.54 21.20 12.05
N TRP A 256 -12.23 21.26 12.25
CA TRP A 256 -11.26 21.88 11.34
C TRP A 256 -10.85 20.99 10.15
N VAL A 257 -11.06 19.67 10.22
CA VAL A 257 -10.61 18.71 9.19
C VAL A 257 -11.36 18.94 7.87
N THR A 258 -12.68 19.03 7.91
CA THR A 258 -13.51 19.30 6.73
C THR A 258 -13.11 20.60 6.01
N PRO A 259 -12.99 21.78 6.69
CA PRO A 259 -12.52 22.99 6.02
C PRO A 259 -11.06 22.89 5.54
N ALA A 260 -10.19 22.13 6.21
CA ALA A 260 -8.82 21.90 5.74
C ALA A 260 -8.78 21.10 4.43
N ILE A 261 -9.60 20.05 4.28
CA ILE A 261 -9.74 19.28 3.04
C ILE A 261 -10.25 20.16 1.90
N LEU A 262 -11.28 20.96 2.16
CA LEU A 262 -11.82 21.90 1.16
C LEU A 262 -10.78 22.95 0.74
N LEU A 263 -9.99 23.46 1.69
CA LEU A 263 -8.90 24.39 1.39
C LEU A 263 -7.80 23.74 0.54
N LEU A 264 -7.40 22.50 0.86
CA LEU A 264 -6.43 21.75 0.04
C LEU A 264 -6.95 21.50 -1.38
N LEU A 265 -8.23 21.17 -1.53
CA LEU A 265 -8.88 21.03 -2.83
C LEU A 265 -8.84 22.35 -3.61
N GLY A 266 -9.19 23.46 -2.94
CA GLY A 266 -9.14 24.81 -3.53
C GLY A 266 -7.73 25.22 -3.96
N VAL A 267 -6.72 24.97 -3.13
CA VAL A 267 -5.31 25.21 -3.47
C VAL A 267 -4.87 24.35 -4.65
N GLY A 268 -5.29 23.09 -4.71
CA GLY A 268 -5.02 22.18 -5.84
C GLY A 268 -5.59 22.72 -7.15
N VAL A 269 -6.85 23.18 -7.14
CA VAL A 269 -7.49 23.81 -8.30
C VAL A 269 -6.76 25.10 -8.71
N ALA A 270 -6.44 25.97 -7.74
CA ALA A 270 -5.71 27.20 -8.01
C ALA A 270 -4.33 26.93 -8.62
N ALA A 271 -3.60 25.93 -8.11
CA ALA A 271 -2.32 25.51 -8.65
C ALA A 271 -2.44 24.93 -10.07
N ALA A 272 -3.49 24.14 -10.34
CA ALA A 272 -3.76 23.62 -11.67
C ALA A 272 -4.07 24.75 -12.67
N VAL A 273 -4.86 25.74 -12.28
CA VAL A 273 -5.15 26.93 -13.09
C VAL A 273 -3.87 27.74 -13.33
N TRP A 274 -3.11 28.05 -12.28
CA TRP A 274 -1.87 28.82 -12.39
C TRP A 274 -0.85 28.15 -13.31
N ARG A 275 -0.65 26.84 -13.17
CA ARG A 275 0.34 26.07 -13.93
C ARG A 275 -0.17 25.67 -15.32
N GLY A 276 -1.49 25.63 -15.51
CA GLY A 276 -2.17 25.34 -16.77
C GLY A 276 -2.35 26.55 -17.69
N ARG A 277 -2.18 27.78 -17.19
CA ARG A 277 -2.17 29.00 -18.03
C ARG A 277 -0.91 29.03 -18.90
N ARG A 278 -1.05 28.56 -20.14
CA ARG A 278 -0.03 28.54 -21.20
C ARG A 278 0.48 29.96 -21.47
N PHE A 279 1.80 30.15 -21.57
CA PHE A 279 2.37 31.35 -22.20
C PHE A 279 1.88 31.41 -23.65
N GLY A 280 1.33 32.56 -24.07
CA GLY A 280 0.63 32.74 -25.34
C GLY A 280 1.46 32.44 -26.60
N PRO A 281 0.86 32.59 -27.80
CA PRO A 281 1.56 32.33 -29.07
C PRO A 281 2.90 33.08 -29.11
N LEU A 282 3.96 32.40 -29.55
CA LEU A 282 5.27 33.03 -29.73
C LEU A 282 5.12 34.13 -30.77
N ALA A 283 5.22 35.38 -30.32
CA ALA A 283 5.19 36.54 -31.20
C ALA A 283 6.39 36.47 -32.15
N VAL A 284 6.13 36.46 -33.45
CA VAL A 284 7.17 36.58 -34.48
C VAL A 284 7.46 38.07 -34.62
N GLU A 285 8.36 38.58 -33.79
CA GLU A 285 8.83 39.96 -33.89
C GLU A 285 9.65 40.10 -35.19
N PRO A 286 9.28 41.00 -36.13
CA PRO A 286 10.12 41.27 -37.28
C PRO A 286 11.42 41.93 -36.80
N LEU A 287 12.55 41.23 -36.97
CA LEU A 287 13.87 41.76 -36.60
C LEU A 287 14.19 42.98 -37.49
N PRO A 288 14.38 44.18 -36.92
CA PRO A 288 14.59 45.40 -37.70
C PRO A 288 15.98 45.50 -38.35
N VAL A 289 16.85 44.51 -38.13
CA VAL A 289 18.22 44.48 -38.64
C VAL A 289 18.51 43.11 -39.25
N VAL A 290 19.12 43.10 -40.44
CA VAL A 290 19.62 41.87 -41.08
C VAL A 290 20.71 41.28 -40.18
N VAL A 291 20.36 40.25 -39.41
CA VAL A 291 21.33 39.53 -38.58
C VAL A 291 22.09 38.55 -39.46
N HIS A 292 23.41 38.63 -39.48
CA HIS A 292 24.25 37.66 -40.18
C HIS A 292 23.95 36.24 -39.66
N ALA A 293 23.86 35.27 -40.58
CA ALA A 293 23.57 33.87 -40.24
C ALA A 293 24.54 33.28 -39.22
N SER A 294 25.78 33.79 -39.14
CA SER A 294 26.76 33.40 -38.13
C SER A 294 26.39 33.83 -36.71
N GLU A 295 25.75 34.99 -36.53
CA GLU A 295 25.35 35.50 -35.21
C GLU A 295 24.14 34.75 -34.66
N THR A 296 23.15 34.46 -35.51
CA THR A 296 22.01 33.62 -35.12
C THR A 296 22.43 32.19 -34.80
N ALA A 297 23.37 31.62 -35.57
CA ALA A 297 23.95 30.31 -35.29
C ALA A 297 24.68 30.29 -33.94
N ARG A 298 25.53 31.29 -33.65
CA ARG A 298 26.24 31.40 -32.35
C ARG A 298 25.28 31.59 -31.19
N GLY A 299 24.27 32.45 -31.33
CA GLY A 299 23.26 32.68 -30.31
C GLY A 299 22.50 31.39 -29.97
N ARG A 300 22.06 30.65 -30.99
CA ARG A 300 21.37 29.37 -30.81
C ARG A 300 22.27 28.29 -30.21
N ALA A 301 23.54 28.22 -30.61
CA ALA A 301 24.52 27.32 -30.03
C ALA A 301 24.74 27.59 -28.54
N ARG A 302 24.88 28.87 -28.13
CA ARG A 302 24.98 29.25 -26.70
C ARG A 302 23.74 28.88 -25.90
N LEU A 303 22.55 29.03 -26.48
CA LEU A 303 21.30 28.60 -25.84
C LEU A 303 21.27 27.09 -25.62
N TYR A 304 21.67 26.30 -26.61
CA TYR A 304 21.75 24.85 -26.46
C TYR A 304 22.80 24.40 -25.46
N ALA A 305 23.96 25.07 -25.42
CA ALA A 305 25.00 24.80 -24.43
C ALA A 305 24.52 25.13 -23.01
N ARG A 306 23.90 26.30 -22.80
CA ARG A 306 23.37 26.71 -21.48
C ARG A 306 22.27 25.79 -20.97
N GLY A 307 21.43 25.26 -21.87
CA GLY A 307 20.37 24.31 -21.52
C GLY A 307 20.81 22.85 -21.40
N GLY A 308 22.09 22.52 -21.69
CA GLY A 308 22.57 21.13 -21.70
C GLY A 308 21.86 20.24 -22.73
N THR A 309 21.20 20.81 -23.74
CA THR A 309 20.31 20.11 -24.67
C THR A 309 21.09 19.52 -25.85
N ARG A 310 22.00 18.58 -25.57
CA ARG A 310 22.96 18.02 -26.53
C ARG A 310 22.30 17.29 -27.70
N LEU A 311 21.34 16.42 -27.40
CA LEU A 311 20.58 15.68 -28.43
C LEU A 311 19.84 16.64 -29.36
N ARG A 312 19.21 17.69 -28.80
CA ARG A 312 18.52 18.73 -29.59
C ARG A 312 19.46 19.47 -30.54
N ALA A 313 20.69 19.71 -30.11
CA ALA A 313 21.71 20.33 -30.96
C ALA A 313 22.15 19.38 -32.09
N LEU A 314 22.37 18.10 -31.79
CA LEU A 314 22.71 17.08 -32.79
C LEU A 314 21.59 16.89 -33.81
N ASP A 315 20.34 16.82 -33.38
CA ASP A 315 19.18 16.68 -34.27
C ASP A 315 19.08 17.85 -35.26
N ALA A 316 19.36 19.08 -34.81
CA ALA A 316 19.37 20.24 -35.69
C ALA A 316 20.46 20.12 -36.79
N LEU A 317 21.63 19.59 -36.44
CA LEU A 317 22.71 19.32 -37.40
C LEU A 317 22.35 18.17 -38.36
N ARG A 318 21.76 17.08 -37.85
CA ARG A 318 21.29 15.92 -38.62
C ARG A 318 20.26 16.33 -39.66
N ILE A 319 19.23 17.09 -39.26
CA ILE A 319 18.19 17.60 -40.17
C ILE A 319 18.81 18.42 -41.30
N GLY A 320 19.77 19.31 -40.99
CA GLY A 320 20.47 20.08 -42.00
C GLY A 320 21.28 19.19 -42.96
N THR A 321 21.98 18.20 -42.40
CA THR A 321 22.83 17.26 -43.15
C THR A 321 21.99 16.38 -44.08
N LEU A 322 20.89 15.80 -43.60
CA LEU A 322 19.97 14.98 -44.38
C LEU A 322 19.39 15.75 -45.58
N ARG A 323 18.99 17.02 -45.38
CA ARG A 323 18.50 17.87 -46.49
C ARG A 323 19.57 18.10 -47.56
N ARG A 324 20.82 18.35 -47.15
CA ARG A 324 21.93 18.54 -48.10
C ARG A 324 22.29 17.23 -48.81
N LEU A 325 22.35 16.12 -48.09
CA LEU A 325 22.58 14.79 -48.69
C LEU A 325 21.50 14.43 -49.72
N ALA A 326 20.21 14.62 -49.38
CA ALA A 326 19.11 14.39 -50.33
C ALA A 326 19.28 15.23 -51.61
N SER A 327 19.60 16.52 -51.47
CA SER A 327 19.83 17.40 -52.62
C SER A 327 21.05 16.98 -53.47
N MET A 328 22.15 16.52 -52.85
CA MET A 328 23.35 16.10 -53.57
C MET A 328 23.15 14.76 -54.30
N LEU A 329 22.37 13.86 -53.72
CA LEU A 329 22.06 12.54 -54.29
C LEU A 329 20.94 12.59 -55.33
N GLY A 330 20.31 13.75 -55.56
CA GLY A 330 19.20 13.89 -56.50
C GLY A 330 17.89 13.25 -56.03
N LEU A 331 17.74 13.05 -54.71
CA LEU A 331 16.54 12.46 -54.11
C LEU A 331 15.42 13.52 -53.97
N SER A 332 14.17 13.05 -53.92
CA SER A 332 13.01 13.94 -53.74
C SER A 332 13.05 14.67 -52.39
N ALA A 333 12.40 15.84 -52.29
CA ALA A 333 12.27 16.57 -51.02
C ALA A 333 11.46 15.79 -49.95
N SER A 334 10.69 14.77 -50.37
CA SER A 334 9.94 13.84 -49.52
C SER A 334 10.67 12.53 -49.24
N ALA A 335 11.92 12.38 -49.69
CA ALA A 335 12.70 11.15 -49.48
C ALA A 335 12.85 10.83 -47.99
N GLY A 336 12.64 9.56 -47.65
CA GLY A 336 12.77 9.07 -46.28
C GLY A 336 14.22 9.04 -45.83
N VAL A 337 14.44 9.02 -44.51
CA VAL A 337 15.80 8.95 -43.95
C VAL A 337 16.52 7.68 -44.38
N ASP A 338 15.82 6.54 -44.44
CA ASP A 338 16.38 5.27 -44.91
C ASP A 338 16.80 5.28 -46.37
N GLU A 339 16.07 6.00 -47.22
CA GLU A 339 16.39 6.17 -48.64
C GLU A 339 17.68 7.00 -48.81
N ILE A 340 17.82 8.07 -48.02
CA ILE A 340 19.03 8.91 -48.01
C ILE A 340 20.23 8.12 -47.48
N VAL A 341 20.05 7.33 -46.41
CA VAL A 341 21.12 6.48 -45.84
C VAL A 341 21.57 5.45 -46.87
N THR A 342 20.64 4.76 -47.52
CA THR A 342 20.95 3.76 -48.55
C THR A 342 21.68 4.39 -49.73
N GLY A 343 21.18 5.50 -50.26
CA GLY A 343 21.84 6.21 -51.37
C GLY A 343 23.24 6.71 -51.03
N ALA A 344 23.46 7.19 -49.80
CA ALA A 344 24.79 7.60 -49.34
C ALA A 344 25.74 6.40 -49.12
N ALA A 345 25.22 5.30 -48.57
CA ALA A 345 25.96 4.06 -48.34
C ALA A 345 26.46 3.48 -49.66
N ASP A 346 25.57 3.31 -50.64
CA ASP A 346 25.87 2.77 -51.96
C ASP A 346 26.91 3.63 -52.68
N ARG A 347 26.78 4.97 -52.56
CA ARG A 347 27.68 5.89 -53.25
C ARG A 347 29.10 5.91 -52.68
N LEU A 348 29.25 5.64 -51.39
CA LEU A 348 30.51 5.67 -50.65
C LEU A 348 31.12 4.28 -50.40
N GLY A 349 30.38 3.21 -50.68
CA GLY A 349 30.78 1.84 -50.30
C GLY A 349 30.91 1.67 -48.78
N ARG A 350 30.09 2.37 -48.00
CA ARG A 350 30.10 2.33 -46.52
C ARG A 350 28.96 1.49 -45.98
N ASP A 351 29.13 0.98 -44.76
CA ASP A 351 28.08 0.24 -44.06
C ASP A 351 26.85 1.14 -43.78
N PRO A 352 25.64 0.80 -44.28
CA PRO A 352 24.42 1.56 -44.04
C PRO A 352 24.03 1.61 -42.56
N VAL A 353 24.35 0.59 -41.76
CA VAL A 353 24.03 0.57 -40.32
C VAL A 353 24.84 1.63 -39.57
N ALA A 354 26.12 1.74 -39.86
CA ALA A 354 26.98 2.79 -39.29
C ALA A 354 26.51 4.21 -39.67
N LEU A 355 26.06 4.41 -40.91
CA LEU A 355 25.52 5.71 -41.34
C LEU A 355 24.18 6.04 -40.65
N ARG A 356 23.31 5.05 -40.48
CA ARG A 356 22.04 5.24 -39.76
C ARG A 356 22.26 5.62 -38.30
N ARG A 357 23.21 4.98 -37.61
CA ARG A 357 23.59 5.34 -36.24
C ARG A 357 24.00 6.81 -36.13
N LEU A 358 24.88 7.27 -37.02
CA LEU A 358 25.31 8.67 -37.04
C LEU A 358 24.16 9.65 -37.35
N LEU A 359 23.31 9.32 -38.33
CA LEU A 359 22.25 10.22 -38.82
C LEU A 359 20.97 10.21 -37.98
N VAL A 360 20.72 9.18 -37.18
CA VAL A 360 19.45 9.00 -36.45
C VAL A 360 19.67 8.53 -35.01
N ASP A 361 20.36 7.40 -34.82
CA ASP A 361 20.17 6.63 -33.58
C ASP A 361 21.09 7.09 -32.43
N ASP A 362 22.28 7.61 -32.71
CA ASP A 362 23.25 7.93 -31.66
C ASP A 362 22.82 9.12 -30.80
N ALA A 363 23.06 9.04 -29.49
CA ALA A 363 22.82 10.11 -28.53
C ALA A 363 24.14 10.50 -27.82
N PRO A 364 24.53 11.80 -27.83
CA PRO A 364 25.78 12.23 -27.23
C PRO A 364 25.69 12.22 -25.69
N ALA A 365 26.62 11.51 -25.04
CA ALA A 365 26.71 11.45 -23.59
C ALA A 365 27.28 12.75 -22.98
N ASP A 366 28.22 13.39 -23.68
CA ASP A 366 28.88 14.63 -23.26
C ASP A 366 29.08 15.61 -24.43
N ASP A 367 29.65 16.78 -24.14
CA ASP A 367 29.89 17.82 -25.15
C ASP A 367 30.96 17.39 -26.17
N ARG A 368 31.91 16.52 -25.78
CA ARG A 368 32.93 16.00 -26.70
C ARG A 368 32.31 15.05 -27.73
N ALA A 369 31.41 14.17 -27.29
CA ALA A 369 30.67 13.27 -28.17
C ALA A 369 29.80 14.05 -29.18
N LEU A 370 29.18 15.16 -28.75
CA LEU A 370 28.44 16.05 -29.64
C LEU A 370 29.35 16.68 -30.71
N VAL A 371 30.52 17.18 -30.32
CA VAL A 371 31.49 17.77 -31.26
C VAL A 371 32.01 16.72 -32.24
N SER A 372 32.35 15.52 -31.76
CA SER A 372 32.78 14.41 -32.61
C SER A 372 31.71 14.05 -33.64
N ALA A 373 30.45 13.91 -33.21
CA ALA A 373 29.34 13.61 -34.11
C ALA A 373 29.10 14.73 -35.13
N SER A 374 29.25 16.00 -34.74
CA SER A 374 29.21 17.13 -35.66
C SER A 374 30.29 17.04 -36.75
N ASP A 375 31.52 16.70 -36.36
CA ASP A 375 32.64 16.54 -37.30
C ASP A 375 32.42 15.33 -38.23
N ASP A 376 31.85 14.23 -37.72
CA ASP A 376 31.50 13.06 -38.52
C ASP A 376 30.43 13.38 -39.56
N LEU A 377 29.42 14.19 -39.23
CA LEU A 377 28.42 14.67 -40.18
C LEU A 377 29.05 15.53 -41.29
N LEU A 378 30.00 16.40 -40.94
CA LEU A 378 30.74 17.21 -41.93
C LEU A 378 31.64 16.35 -42.83
N ARG A 379 32.31 15.34 -42.26
CA ARG A 379 33.13 14.36 -43.01
C ARG A 379 32.26 13.53 -43.97
N LEU A 380 31.06 13.14 -43.54
CA LEU A 380 30.12 12.43 -44.39
C LEU A 380 29.68 13.31 -45.58
N GLU A 381 29.31 14.56 -45.31
CA GLU A 381 28.89 15.49 -46.35
C GLU A 381 30.00 15.75 -47.38
N SER A 382 31.24 15.96 -46.93
CA SER A 382 32.39 16.17 -47.81
C SER A 382 32.73 14.92 -48.63
N ALA A 383 32.63 13.73 -48.03
CA ALA A 383 32.84 12.47 -48.74
C ALA A 383 31.83 12.26 -49.86
N VAL A 384 30.53 12.49 -49.61
CA VAL A 384 29.48 12.39 -50.65
C VAL A 384 29.74 13.39 -51.77
N ARG A 385 30.07 14.63 -51.42
CA ARG A 385 30.41 15.67 -52.41
C ARG A 385 31.61 15.29 -53.28
N ALA A 386 32.68 14.77 -52.67
CA ALA A 386 33.88 14.34 -53.38
C ALA A 386 33.59 13.13 -54.28
N ALA A 387 32.78 12.19 -53.82
CA ALA A 387 32.36 11.04 -54.60
C ALA A 387 31.61 11.48 -55.86
N LEU A 388 30.72 12.47 -55.75
CA LEU A 388 29.91 13.01 -56.86
C LEU A 388 30.68 13.97 -57.79
N ALA A 389 31.88 14.42 -57.41
CA ALA A 389 32.67 15.29 -58.27
C ALA A 389 33.14 14.56 -59.53
N PRO A 390 33.05 15.18 -60.73
CA PRO A 390 33.55 14.57 -61.96
C PRO A 390 35.07 14.34 -61.86
N THR A 391 35.53 13.15 -62.24
CA THR A 391 36.95 12.82 -62.28
C THR A 391 37.63 13.69 -63.35
N PRO A 392 38.67 14.48 -63.04
CA PRO A 392 39.36 15.25 -64.06
C PRO A 392 40.06 14.28 -65.03
N HIS A 393 39.67 14.32 -66.30
CA HIS A 393 40.28 13.54 -67.37
C HIS A 393 41.70 14.06 -67.66
N PRO A 394 42.75 13.22 -67.62
CA PRO A 394 44.08 13.69 -67.98
C PRO A 394 44.18 13.83 -69.51
N ALA A 395 44.76 14.97 -69.91
CA ALA A 395 45.24 15.33 -71.25
C ALA A 395 44.26 15.99 -72.25
N ARG A 396 44.55 17.26 -72.56
CA ARG A 396 45.10 17.61 -73.87
C ARG A 396 46.24 18.63 -73.70
N ARG A 397 47.47 18.21 -74.05
CA ARG A 397 48.50 19.15 -74.51
C ARG A 397 47.91 19.93 -75.69
N GLN A 398 47.92 21.25 -75.64
CA GLN A 398 47.92 22.06 -76.85
C GLN A 398 49.37 22.50 -77.09
N GLU A 399 49.98 21.86 -78.08
CA GLU A 399 51.17 22.34 -78.77
C GLU A 399 50.79 23.58 -79.60
N GLY A 400 51.39 24.73 -79.28
CA GLY A 400 51.76 25.81 -80.21
C GLY A 400 50.69 26.52 -81.07
N PRO A 401 51.07 27.56 -81.84
CA PRO A 401 52.45 27.93 -82.18
C PRO A 401 52.87 29.35 -81.78
N LEU A 402 54.19 29.50 -81.72
CA LEU A 402 54.96 30.73 -81.85
C LEU A 402 54.54 31.53 -83.10
N ARG A 403 54.19 32.80 -82.91
CA ARG A 403 54.83 33.96 -83.57
C ARG A 403 54.35 35.26 -82.95
#